data_AF-A0A351CEC3-F1
#
_entry.id   AF-A0A351CEC3-F1
#
_cell.length_a   1.000
_cell.length_b   1.000
_cell.length_c   1.000
_cell.angle_alpha   90.00
_cell.angle_beta   90.00
_cell.angle_gamma   90.00
#
_symmetry.space_group_name_H-M   'P 1'
#
loop_
_entity.id
_entity.type
_entity.pdbx_description
1 polymer ?
#
loop_
_entity_poly.entity_id
_entity_poly.type
_entity_poly.pdbx_seq_one_letter_code
_entity_poly.pdbx_strand_id
1 'polypeptide(L)'
;DPTTTCGARLVPLTGPAIDKLVADRPYYAKAVIPIEFYPGAVNDADVPTFGVKATFVTSAKVPDKVVYAIAKEVFDNFEEFKTLHPAYQVLTKENMLEGLSAPIHPGAMKYFKEAGLMK
;
A
#
# COMPACT_ATOMS: atom_id res chain seq x y z
N ASP A 1 -24.68 -1.21 -0.81
CA ASP A 1 -23.55 -0.37 -0.38
C ASP A 1 -24.14 0.90 0.23
N PRO A 2 -23.87 1.23 1.51
CA PRO A 2 -24.43 2.41 2.18
C PRO A 2 -24.17 3.73 1.45
N THR A 3 -23.06 3.83 0.71
CA THR A 3 -22.78 5.02 -0.10
C THR A 3 -23.83 5.16 -1.20
N THR A 4 -24.19 4.08 -1.90
CA THR A 4 -25.16 4.14 -3.00
C THR A 4 -26.62 4.11 -2.56
N THR A 5 -26.95 3.52 -1.41
CA THR A 5 -28.34 3.35 -0.96
C THR A 5 -28.89 4.52 -0.16
N CYS A 6 -28.04 5.29 0.54
CA CYS A 6 -28.50 6.39 1.39
C CYS A 6 -27.53 7.58 1.49
N GLY A 7 -26.53 7.68 0.62
CA GLY A 7 -25.62 8.83 0.62
C GLY A 7 -24.72 8.87 1.86
N ALA A 8 -24.16 7.73 2.25
CA ALA A 8 -23.27 7.66 3.42
C ALA A 8 -22.04 8.58 3.26
N ARG A 9 -21.57 9.14 4.38
CA ARG A 9 -20.32 9.91 4.46
C ARG A 9 -19.22 9.04 5.05
N LEU A 10 -18.08 9.00 4.38
CA LEU A 10 -16.85 8.43 4.90
C LEU A 10 -16.22 9.41 5.88
N VAL A 11 -15.96 8.97 7.11
CA VAL A 11 -15.41 9.81 8.18
C VAL A 11 -13.88 9.70 8.17
N PRO A 12 -13.14 10.81 8.08
CA PRO A 12 -11.68 10.78 8.11
C PRO A 12 -11.16 10.30 9.47
N LEU A 13 -10.12 9.48 9.46
CA LEU A 13 -9.40 9.05 10.66
C LEU A 13 -8.02 9.69 10.68
N THR A 14 -7.92 10.83 11.36
CA THR A 14 -6.72 11.67 11.39
C THR A 14 -6.40 12.17 12.80
N GLY A 15 -5.31 12.93 12.92
CA GLY A 15 -4.92 13.62 14.14
C GLY A 15 -3.99 12.83 15.06
N PRO A 16 -3.59 13.44 16.20
CA PRO A 16 -2.48 12.95 17.02
C PRO A 16 -2.66 11.53 17.56
N ALA A 17 -3.90 11.12 17.84
CA ALA A 17 -4.20 9.76 18.29
C ALA A 17 -3.89 8.72 17.21
N ILE A 18 -4.24 9.02 15.94
CA ILE A 18 -3.95 8.14 14.81
C ILE A 18 -2.44 8.16 14.49
N ASP A 19 -1.80 9.32 14.56
CA ASP A 19 -0.35 9.44 14.34
C ASP A 19 0.43 8.57 15.34
N LYS A 20 0.06 8.64 16.62
CA LYS A 20 0.63 7.79 17.66
C LYS A 20 0.36 6.30 17.41
N LEU A 21 -0.88 5.94 17.06
CA LEU A 21 -1.22 4.54 16.78
C LEU A 21 -0.40 3.95 15.64
N VAL A 22 -0.23 4.71 14.54
CA VAL A 22 0.58 4.28 13.39
C VAL A 22 2.06 4.18 13.77
N ALA A 23 2.59 5.11 14.56
CA ALA A 23 3.97 5.06 15.03
C ALA A 23 4.24 3.85 15.96
N ASP A 24 3.29 3.52 16.83
CA ASP A 24 3.44 2.43 17.82
C ASP A 24 3.20 1.04 17.21
N ARG A 25 2.65 0.95 15.99
CA ARG A 25 2.20 -0.29 15.34
C ARG A 25 2.69 -0.35 13.88
N PRO A 26 3.82 -1.02 13.60
CA PRO A 26 4.49 -0.98 12.29
C PRO A 26 3.70 -1.63 11.14
N TYR A 27 2.62 -2.36 11.45
CA TYR A 27 1.71 -2.96 10.48
C TYR A 27 0.57 -2.02 10.05
N TYR A 28 0.43 -0.85 10.68
CA TYR A 28 -0.44 0.21 10.21
C TYR A 28 0.35 1.24 9.40
N ALA A 29 -0.28 1.77 8.36
CA ALA A 29 0.25 2.85 7.54
C ALA A 29 -0.85 3.89 7.30
N LYS A 30 -0.43 5.13 7.03
CA LYS A 30 -1.33 6.17 6.54
C LYS A 30 -1.87 5.78 5.17
N ALA A 31 -3.13 6.13 4.93
CA ALA A 31 -3.81 5.82 3.68
C ALA A 31 -4.80 6.93 3.32
N VAL A 32 -5.23 6.91 2.07
CA VAL A 32 -6.25 7.79 1.53
C VAL A 32 -7.27 6.91 0.84
N ILE A 33 -8.56 7.22 1.03
CA ILE A 33 -9.65 6.60 0.29
C ILE A 33 -10.02 7.56 -0.84
N PRO A 34 -9.70 7.22 -2.11
CA PRO A 34 -10.09 8.04 -3.25
C PRO A 34 -11.61 8.05 -3.41
N ILE A 35 -12.20 9.25 -3.47
CA ILE A 35 -13.66 9.36 -3.53
C ILE A 35 -14.22 8.89 -4.87
N GLU A 36 -13.40 8.88 -5.92
CA GLU A 36 -13.73 8.35 -7.25
C GLU A 36 -14.25 6.91 -7.23
N PHE A 37 -13.81 6.10 -6.25
CA PHE A 37 -14.26 4.71 -6.10
C PHE A 37 -15.60 4.59 -5.36
N TYR A 38 -16.14 5.68 -4.81
CA TYR A 38 -17.37 5.70 -4.04
C TYR A 38 -18.31 6.81 -4.53
N PRO A 39 -18.84 6.74 -5.77
CA PRO A 39 -19.65 7.81 -6.37
C PRO A 39 -20.97 8.10 -5.63
N GLY A 40 -21.44 7.17 -4.78
CA GLY A 40 -22.60 7.40 -3.92
C GLY A 40 -22.30 8.15 -2.62
N ALA A 41 -21.02 8.25 -2.23
CA ALA A 41 -20.65 8.91 -0.98
C ALA A 41 -20.78 10.43 -1.11
N VAL A 42 -21.25 11.09 -0.04
CA VAL A 42 -21.47 12.55 -0.02
C VAL A 42 -20.21 13.37 0.25
N ASN A 43 -19.04 12.73 0.26
CA ASN A 43 -17.76 13.41 0.43
C ASN A 43 -17.43 14.21 -0.84
N ASP A 44 -16.81 15.36 -0.66
CA ASP A 44 -16.38 16.31 -1.69
C ASP A 44 -14.90 16.17 -2.06
N ALA A 45 -14.15 15.40 -1.29
CA ALA A 45 -12.73 15.13 -1.48
C ALA A 45 -12.35 13.74 -0.96
N ASP A 46 -11.16 13.30 -1.36
CA ASP A 46 -10.53 12.09 -0.85
C ASP A 46 -10.40 12.10 0.68
N VAL A 47 -10.60 10.93 1.29
CA VAL A 47 -10.74 10.82 2.74
C VAL A 47 -9.45 10.28 3.36
N PRO A 48 -8.72 11.09 4.16
CA PRO A 48 -7.52 10.62 4.84
C PRO A 48 -7.87 9.66 5.98
N THR A 49 -7.09 8.59 6.09
CA THR A 49 -7.30 7.53 7.07
C THR A 49 -5.98 6.81 7.40
N PHE A 50 -6.08 5.67 8.08
CA PHE A 50 -5.00 4.70 8.27
C PHE A 50 -5.56 3.29 8.10
N GLY A 51 -4.68 2.32 7.91
CA GLY A 51 -5.08 0.93 7.82
C GLY A 51 -3.90 -0.01 7.64
N VAL A 52 -4.21 -1.29 7.43
CA VAL A 52 -3.22 -2.28 7.03
C VAL A 52 -2.98 -2.19 5.53
N LYS A 53 -1.77 -2.55 5.08
CA LYS A 53 -1.43 -2.70 3.67
C LYS A 53 -1.55 -4.16 3.28
N ALA A 54 -2.08 -4.42 2.07
CA ALA A 54 -1.96 -5.74 1.47
C ALA A 54 -0.47 -5.97 1.12
N THR A 55 0.10 -7.08 1.60
CA THR A 55 1.51 -7.42 1.38
C THR A 55 1.64 -8.67 0.54
N PHE A 56 2.54 -8.67 -0.44
CA PHE A 56 2.90 -9.87 -1.19
C PHE A 56 4.02 -10.62 -0.46
N VAL A 57 3.71 -11.82 0.04
CA VAL A 57 4.59 -12.59 0.92
C VAL A 57 5.03 -13.91 0.29
N THR A 58 6.20 -14.39 0.70
CA THR A 58 6.76 -15.67 0.25
C THR A 58 7.51 -16.36 1.38
N SER A 59 7.85 -17.63 1.19
CA SER A 59 8.68 -18.39 2.13
C SER A 59 10.14 -17.94 2.06
N ALA A 60 10.81 -17.86 3.21
CA ALA A 60 12.26 -17.60 3.28
C ALA A 60 13.12 -18.70 2.62
N LYS A 61 12.52 -19.83 2.22
CA LYS A 61 13.18 -20.92 1.50
C LYS A 61 13.21 -20.73 -0.02
N VAL A 62 12.51 -19.74 -0.56
CA VAL A 62 12.52 -19.48 -2.00
C VAL A 62 13.89 -18.91 -2.39
N PRO A 63 14.53 -19.40 -3.47
CA PRO A 63 15.86 -18.91 -3.83
C PRO A 63 15.88 -17.40 -4.09
N ASP A 64 16.91 -16.70 -3.60
CA ASP A 64 17.06 -15.25 -3.73
C ASP A 64 16.91 -14.74 -5.17
N LYS A 65 17.46 -15.48 -6.14
CA LYS A 65 17.37 -15.12 -7.57
C LYS A 65 15.93 -15.05 -8.08
N VAL A 66 15.03 -15.89 -7.55
CA VAL A 66 13.62 -15.92 -7.95
C VAL A 66 12.91 -14.72 -7.36
N VAL A 67 13.10 -14.46 -6.07
CA VAL A 67 12.46 -13.32 -5.39
C VAL A 67 12.99 -11.99 -5.94
N TYR A 68 14.28 -11.89 -6.24
CA TYR A 68 14.87 -10.74 -6.93
C TYR A 68 14.20 -10.50 -8.28
N ALA A 69 14.07 -11.53 -9.11
CA ALA A 69 13.46 -11.40 -10.43
C ALA A 69 12.01 -10.93 -10.35
N ILE A 70 11.23 -11.46 -9.40
CA ILE A 70 9.84 -11.04 -9.19
C ILE A 70 9.76 -9.58 -8.73
N ALA A 71 10.57 -9.19 -7.73
CA ALA A 71 10.59 -7.81 -7.25
C ALA A 71 11.00 -6.84 -8.36
N LYS A 72 12.03 -7.20 -9.14
CA LYS A 72 12.48 -6.43 -10.29
C LYS A 72 11.38 -6.26 -11.33
N GLU A 73 10.71 -7.34 -11.71
CA GLU A 73 9.66 -7.31 -12.74
C GLU A 73 8.51 -6.38 -12.34
N VAL A 74 8.04 -6.47 -11.09
CA VAL A 74 6.94 -5.64 -10.57
C VAL A 74 7.32 -4.15 -10.55
N PHE A 75 8.51 -3.82 -10.08
CA PHE A 75 8.90 -2.43 -9.87
C PHE A 75 9.51 -1.78 -11.12
N ASP A 76 10.11 -2.53 -12.04
CA ASP A 76 10.61 -1.98 -13.31
C ASP A 76 9.45 -1.70 -14.27
N ASN A 77 8.43 -2.57 -14.30
CA ASN A 77 7.22 -2.41 -15.10
C ASN A 77 6.08 -1.79 -14.30
N PHE A 78 6.40 -0.88 -13.38
CA PHE A 78 5.47 -0.39 -12.37
C PHE A 78 4.20 0.24 -12.96
N GLU A 79 4.32 1.04 -14.02
CA GLU A 79 3.15 1.66 -14.65
C GLU A 79 2.22 0.63 -15.30
N GLU A 80 2.78 -0.39 -15.96
CA GLU A 80 1.99 -1.51 -16.49
C GLU A 80 1.34 -2.30 -15.36
N PHE A 81 2.09 -2.60 -14.28
CA PHE A 81 1.57 -3.27 -13.11
C PHE A 81 0.37 -2.54 -12.51
N LYS A 82 0.41 -1.20 -12.43
CA LYS A 82 -0.71 -0.38 -11.94
C LYS A 82 -1.97 -0.50 -12.79
N THR A 83 -1.87 -0.89 -14.06
CA THR A 83 -3.05 -1.11 -14.92
C THR A 83 -3.81 -2.40 -14.60
N LEU A 84 -3.17 -3.36 -13.90
CA LEU A 84 -3.74 -4.69 -13.66
C LEU A 84 -4.95 -4.66 -12.71
N HIS A 85 -5.08 -3.62 -11.88
CA HIS A 85 -6.24 -3.46 -11.00
C HIS A 85 -6.44 -1.98 -10.59
N PRO A 86 -7.68 -1.44 -10.55
CA PRO A 86 -7.92 -0.04 -10.15
C PRO A 86 -7.33 0.34 -8.79
N ALA A 87 -7.34 -0.58 -7.83
CA ALA A 87 -6.76 -0.35 -6.50
C ALA A 87 -5.24 -0.08 -6.51
N TYR A 88 -4.52 -0.41 -7.60
CA TYR A 88 -3.09 -0.16 -7.70
C TYR A 88 -2.76 1.28 -8.09
N GLN A 89 -3.73 2.09 -8.51
CA GLN A 89 -3.51 3.47 -8.96
C GLN A 89 -2.88 4.37 -7.88
N VAL A 90 -3.12 4.05 -6.61
CA VAL A 90 -2.55 4.79 -5.46
C VAL A 90 -1.17 4.29 -5.01
N LEU A 91 -0.63 3.24 -5.64
CA LEU A 91 0.69 2.73 -5.29
C LEU A 91 1.79 3.70 -5.75
N THR A 92 2.80 3.85 -4.90
CA THR A 92 4.12 4.39 -5.22
C THR A 92 5.16 3.35 -4.80
N LYS A 93 6.34 3.37 -5.42
CA LYS A 93 7.39 2.39 -5.09
C LYS A 93 7.78 2.45 -3.61
N GLU A 94 7.77 3.64 -3.03
CA GLU A 94 8.10 3.90 -1.63
C GLU A 94 7.00 3.37 -0.70
N ASN A 95 5.73 3.65 -1.00
CA ASN A 95 4.62 3.27 -0.13
C ASN A 95 4.37 1.75 -0.11
N MET A 96 4.90 1.01 -1.10
CA MET A 96 4.91 -0.45 -1.14
C MET A 96 5.90 -1.09 -0.16
N LEU A 97 6.81 -0.31 0.44
CA LEU A 97 7.77 -0.77 1.44
C LEU A 97 7.34 -0.44 2.88
N GLU A 98 6.14 0.11 3.07
CA GLU A 98 5.58 0.48 4.37
C GLU A 98 4.59 -0.58 4.88
N GLY A 99 4.28 -0.56 6.18
CA GLY A 99 3.24 -1.42 6.77
C GLY A 99 3.58 -2.92 6.80
N LEU A 100 4.87 -3.27 6.71
CA LEU A 100 5.33 -4.65 6.64
C LEU A 100 5.35 -5.31 8.02
N SER A 101 4.76 -6.50 8.12
CA SER A 101 4.72 -7.31 9.35
C SER A 101 5.78 -8.42 9.39
N ALA A 102 6.42 -8.72 8.25
CA ALA A 102 7.47 -9.72 8.12
C ALA A 102 8.76 -9.10 7.55
N PRO A 103 9.94 -9.67 7.85
CA PRO A 103 11.20 -9.21 7.26
C PRO A 103 11.20 -9.31 5.74
N ILE A 104 11.88 -8.38 5.07
CA ILE A 104 12.06 -8.41 3.62
C ILE A 104 13.00 -9.56 3.24
N HIS A 105 12.59 -10.36 2.25
CA HIS A 105 13.40 -11.45 1.70
C HIS A 105 14.72 -10.92 1.10
N PRO A 106 15.89 -11.58 1.30
CA PRO A 106 17.17 -11.06 0.83
C PRO A 106 17.22 -10.76 -0.67
N GLY A 107 16.66 -11.64 -1.51
CA GLY A 107 16.45 -11.36 -2.95
C GLY A 107 15.72 -10.05 -3.26
N ALA A 108 14.61 -9.74 -2.58
CA ALA A 108 13.88 -8.47 -2.77
C ALA A 108 14.68 -7.28 -2.22
N MET A 109 15.28 -7.43 -1.04
CA MET A 109 16.11 -6.39 -0.42
C MET A 109 17.27 -5.97 -1.33
N LYS A 110 17.90 -6.94 -2.02
CA LYS A 110 18.95 -6.65 -3.00
C LYS A 110 18.43 -5.73 -4.11
N TYR A 111 17.28 -6.05 -4.71
CA TYR A 111 16.69 -5.21 -5.75
C TYR A 111 16.33 -3.81 -5.21
N PHE A 112 15.67 -3.73 -4.05
CA PHE A 112 15.26 -2.44 -3.48
C PHE A 112 16.45 -1.52 -3.20
N LYS A 113 17.60 -2.07 -2.79
CA LYS A 113 18.85 -1.30 -2.63
C LYS A 113 19.41 -0.82 -3.97
N GLU A 114 19.47 -1.69 -4.99
CA GLU A 114 19.92 -1.33 -6.34
C GLU A 114 19.03 -0.26 -6.99
N ALA A 115 17.72 -0.31 -6.72
CA ALA A 115 16.74 0.66 -7.19
C ALA A 115 16.70 1.96 -6.36
N GLY A 116 17.53 2.08 -5.31
CA GLY A 116 17.58 3.27 -4.45
C GLY A 116 16.38 3.44 -3.50
N LEU A 117 15.55 2.42 -3.36
CA LEU A 117 14.35 2.42 -2.50
C LEU A 117 14.68 2.10 -1.03
N MET A 118 15.84 1.48 -0.79
CA MET A 118 16.34 1.17 0.55
C MET A 118 17.82 1.51 0.67
N LYS A 119 18.26 1.90 1.88
CA LYS A 119 19.67 2.08 2.24
C LYS A 119 20.25 0.82 2.85
#